data_AF-A0A814E170-F1
#
_entry.id   AF-A0A814E170-F1
#
_cell.length_a   1.000
_cell.length_b   1.000
_cell.length_c   1.000
_cell.angle_alpha   90.00
_cell.angle_beta   90.00
_cell.angle_gamma   90.00
#
_symmetry.space_group_name_H-M   'P 1'
#
loop_
_entity.id
_entity.type
_entity.pdbx_description
1 polymer ?
#
loop_
_entity_poly.entity_id
_entity_poly.type
_entity_poly.pdbx_seq_one_letter_code
_entity_poly.pdbx_strand_id
1 'polypeptide(L)'
;MANRRPGNTLFGIINDCGIGQSDFMWNIRSNRNIKRVYSHIWNTNELLVSFDGCRIFRNWYYEPKWKTTMGWYRVDQNPILKPNRCCIQAFISLTDNNEITGGLIVFSHTHLRFNELNNLARRSKDFVAIPSMHSILDRGNAIGKFIHCQSGDLVVWDSRLVHCNSCAFISDESLKNQSIDFLRIVAYVSMSPATFVCNQTLDQFRKKRKLLAQNNCTLTH
;
A
#
# COMPACT_ATOMS: atom_id res chain seq x y z
N MET A 1 15.41 -19.21 -20.67
CA MET A 1 14.24 -19.23 -19.76
C MET A 1 13.87 -17.79 -19.45
N ALA A 2 12.61 -17.37 -19.64
CA ALA A 2 12.19 -16.02 -19.25
C ALA A 2 12.45 -15.85 -17.75
N ASN A 3 13.23 -14.85 -17.39
CA ASN A 3 13.67 -14.55 -16.02
C ASN A 3 12.44 -14.09 -15.20
N ARG A 4 11.61 -15.04 -14.74
CA ARG A 4 10.36 -14.80 -13.99
C ARG A 4 10.70 -14.43 -12.54
N ARG A 5 11.35 -13.28 -12.34
CA ARG A 5 11.47 -12.67 -11.01
C ARG A 5 10.11 -12.11 -10.60
N PRO A 6 9.76 -12.15 -9.30
CA PRO A 6 8.47 -11.67 -8.81
C PRO A 6 8.32 -10.15 -8.93
N GLY A 7 7.09 -9.63 -8.86
CA GLY A 7 6.79 -8.20 -8.81
C GLY A 7 6.67 -7.52 -10.17
N ASN A 8 5.72 -6.60 -10.31
CA ASN A 8 5.62 -5.73 -11.47
C ASN A 8 6.90 -4.87 -11.62
N THR A 9 7.47 -4.78 -12.83
CA THR A 9 8.74 -4.07 -13.06
C THR A 9 8.65 -2.56 -12.85
N LEU A 10 7.46 -1.95 -12.99
CA LEU A 10 7.27 -0.51 -12.80
C LEU A 10 7.00 -0.15 -11.35
N PHE A 11 6.16 -0.92 -10.65
CA PHE A 11 5.64 -0.55 -9.33
C PHE A 11 6.03 -1.49 -8.19
N GLY A 12 6.60 -2.65 -8.50
CA GLY A 12 6.98 -3.68 -7.54
C GLY A 12 5.81 -4.45 -6.92
N ILE A 13 4.56 -4.12 -7.25
CA ILE A 13 3.37 -4.76 -6.68
C ILE A 13 3.29 -6.23 -7.11
N ILE A 14 2.91 -7.08 -6.17
CA ILE A 14 2.46 -8.46 -6.41
C ILE A 14 1.04 -8.54 -5.85
N ASN A 15 0.05 -8.69 -6.73
CA ASN A 15 -1.36 -8.77 -6.37
C ASN A 15 -2.12 -9.85 -7.15
N ASP A 16 -1.40 -10.76 -7.80
CA ASP A 16 -1.91 -11.85 -8.61
C ASP A 16 -1.43 -13.22 -8.07
N CYS A 17 -1.72 -14.28 -8.82
CA CYS A 17 -1.24 -15.64 -8.54
C CYS A 17 -1.48 -16.14 -7.10
N GLY A 18 -2.54 -15.67 -6.45
CA GLY A 18 -2.88 -16.09 -5.09
C GLY A 18 -1.98 -15.55 -3.99
N ILE A 19 -1.11 -14.57 -4.26
CA ILE A 19 -0.21 -14.01 -3.22
C ILE A 19 -0.98 -13.55 -1.99
N GLY A 20 -2.17 -12.96 -2.18
CA GLY A 20 -3.03 -12.51 -1.12
C GLY A 20 -3.55 -13.64 -0.25
N GLN A 21 -3.51 -14.90 -0.66
CA GLN A 21 -3.93 -16.05 0.15
C GLN A 21 -2.78 -16.95 0.58
N SER A 22 -1.54 -16.53 0.35
CA SER A 22 -0.34 -17.24 0.81
C SER A 22 -0.22 -17.25 2.34
N ASP A 23 0.46 -18.27 2.87
CA ASP A 23 0.79 -18.37 4.30
C ASP A 23 1.56 -17.14 4.78
N PHE A 24 2.42 -16.59 3.92
CA PHE A 24 3.11 -15.33 4.15
C PHE A 24 2.14 -14.18 4.50
N MET A 25 1.13 -13.94 3.66
CA MET A 25 0.15 -12.87 3.92
C MET A 25 -0.75 -13.20 5.12
N TRP A 26 -1.15 -14.46 5.32
CA TRP A 26 -1.97 -14.87 6.47
C TRP A 26 -1.25 -14.74 7.81
N ASN A 27 0.05 -15.00 7.86
CA ASN A 27 0.87 -14.76 9.04
C ASN A 27 0.89 -13.27 9.42
N ILE A 28 1.02 -12.37 8.44
CA ILE A 28 0.94 -10.93 8.69
C ILE A 28 -0.44 -10.53 9.22
N ARG A 29 -1.52 -10.94 8.55
CA ARG A 29 -2.90 -10.58 8.94
C ARG A 29 -3.29 -11.09 10.33
N SER A 30 -2.74 -12.22 10.74
CA SER A 30 -3.03 -12.83 12.04
C SER A 30 -2.16 -12.27 13.18
N ASN A 31 -1.24 -11.34 12.88
CA ASN A 31 -0.36 -10.76 13.87
C ASN A 31 -1.16 -9.90 14.88
N ARG A 32 -1.07 -10.26 16.16
CA ARG A 32 -1.81 -9.60 17.25
C ARG A 32 -1.41 -8.14 17.46
N ASN A 33 -0.16 -7.77 17.20
CA ASN A 33 0.31 -6.39 17.35
C ASN A 33 -0.28 -5.48 16.26
N ILE A 34 -0.40 -5.99 15.04
CA ILE A 34 -1.08 -5.27 13.94
C ILE A 34 -2.55 -5.08 14.27
N LYS A 35 -3.23 -6.13 14.75
CA LYS A 35 -4.61 -6.02 15.22
C LYS A 35 -4.75 -4.96 16.33
N ARG A 36 -3.85 -4.94 17.31
CA ARG A 36 -3.87 -3.96 18.41
C ARG A 36 -3.78 -2.52 17.91
N VAL A 37 -2.92 -2.24 16.92
CA VAL A 37 -2.81 -0.92 16.30
C VAL A 37 -4.12 -0.50 15.65
N TYR A 38 -4.70 -1.39 14.83
CA TYR A 38 -5.98 -1.09 14.18
C TYR A 38 -7.14 -0.97 15.16
N SER A 39 -7.14 -1.75 16.25
CA SER A 39 -8.15 -1.66 17.29
C SER A 39 -8.11 -0.33 18.02
N HIS A 40 -6.90 0.23 18.22
CA HIS A 40 -6.75 1.56 18.76
C HIS A 40 -7.22 2.65 17.78
N ILE A 41 -6.81 2.56 16.51
CA ILE A 41 -7.19 3.52 15.45
C ILE A 41 -8.71 3.62 15.29
N TRP A 42 -9.40 2.48 15.36
CA TRP A 42 -10.84 2.40 15.13
C TRP A 42 -11.68 2.32 16.40
N ASN A 43 -11.05 2.28 17.57
CA ASN A 43 -11.71 2.11 18.86
C ASN A 43 -12.64 0.88 18.93
N THR A 44 -12.21 -0.26 18.36
CA THR A 44 -12.95 -1.53 18.41
C THR A 44 -12.06 -2.75 18.18
N ASN A 45 -12.42 -3.89 18.78
CA ASN A 45 -11.77 -5.18 18.53
C ASN A 45 -12.41 -5.99 17.39
N GLU A 46 -13.59 -5.56 16.94
CA GLU A 46 -14.36 -6.18 15.86
C GLU A 46 -13.89 -5.64 14.52
N LEU A 47 -12.84 -6.27 13.99
CA LEU A 47 -12.14 -5.83 12.79
C LEU A 47 -12.24 -6.86 11.66
N LEU A 48 -12.29 -6.33 10.44
CA LEU A 48 -12.20 -7.06 9.18
C LEU A 48 -10.86 -6.75 8.55
N VAL A 49 -10.15 -7.77 8.08
CA VAL A 49 -8.84 -7.62 7.42
C VAL A 49 -8.98 -7.64 5.90
N SER A 50 -8.15 -6.87 5.19
CA SER A 50 -8.07 -6.88 3.72
C SER A 50 -7.40 -8.16 3.18
N PHE A 51 -7.65 -8.51 1.92
CA PHE A 51 -6.92 -9.58 1.20
C PHE A 51 -5.85 -9.02 0.26
N ASP A 52 -5.13 -8.01 0.73
CA ASP A 52 -4.08 -7.35 -0.06
C ASP A 52 -2.92 -8.29 -0.42
N GLY A 53 -2.07 -7.82 -1.33
CA GLY A 53 -0.81 -8.46 -1.70
C GLY A 53 0.41 -7.84 -1.02
N CYS A 54 1.55 -7.94 -1.68
CA CYS A 54 2.81 -7.39 -1.19
C CYS A 54 3.49 -6.56 -2.27
N ARG A 55 4.62 -5.96 -1.94
CA ARG A 55 5.43 -5.21 -2.88
C ARG A 55 6.91 -5.49 -2.64
N ILE A 56 7.61 -5.68 -3.75
CA ILE A 56 9.05 -5.88 -3.76
C ILE A 56 9.74 -4.95 -4.75
N PHE A 57 10.88 -4.40 -4.35
CA PHE A 57 11.79 -3.73 -5.27
C PHE A 57 12.98 -4.66 -5.50
N ARG A 58 13.18 -5.06 -6.75
CA ARG A 58 14.32 -5.89 -7.11
C ARG A 58 15.59 -5.05 -7.06
N ASN A 59 16.70 -5.73 -6.86
CA ASN A 59 18.01 -5.10 -6.93
C ASN A 59 18.33 -4.64 -8.36
N TRP A 60 18.10 -3.35 -8.61
CA TRP A 60 18.33 -2.72 -9.91
C TRP A 60 19.81 -2.53 -10.24
N TYR A 61 20.74 -2.79 -9.30
CA TYR A 61 22.16 -2.85 -9.61
C TYR A 61 22.52 -4.03 -10.51
N TYR A 62 21.76 -5.13 -10.45
CA TYR A 62 21.94 -6.26 -11.37
C TYR A 62 21.34 -6.00 -12.75
N GLU A 63 20.27 -5.22 -12.80
CA GLU A 63 19.51 -4.97 -14.01
C GLU A 63 18.75 -3.63 -13.86
N PRO A 64 19.27 -2.54 -14.47
CA PRO A 64 18.73 -1.19 -14.31
C PRO A 64 17.24 -1.07 -14.64
N LYS A 65 16.71 -1.89 -15.57
CA LYS A 65 15.28 -1.86 -15.92
C LYS A 65 14.35 -2.32 -14.79
N TRP A 66 14.90 -2.86 -13.71
CA TRP A 66 14.14 -3.21 -12.51
C TRP A 66 13.93 -2.03 -11.55
N LYS A 67 14.55 -0.88 -11.80
CA LYS A 67 14.33 0.30 -10.97
C LYS A 67 12.88 0.76 -11.12
N THR A 68 12.16 0.75 -10.01
CA THR A 68 10.74 1.14 -9.99
C THR A 68 10.56 2.64 -10.24
N THR A 69 9.34 3.03 -10.64
CA THR A 69 9.00 4.43 -10.92
C THR A 69 8.45 5.16 -9.69
N MET A 70 8.71 6.46 -9.64
CA MET A 70 8.22 7.42 -8.64
C MET A 70 7.34 8.49 -9.32
N GLY A 71 6.64 9.31 -8.53
CA GLY A 71 5.93 10.50 -9.04
C GLY A 71 4.48 10.24 -9.50
N TRP A 72 3.95 9.04 -9.26
CA TRP A 72 2.59 8.66 -9.63
C TRP A 72 1.53 9.05 -8.57
N TYR A 73 1.57 10.27 -8.06
CA TYR A 73 0.77 10.72 -6.91
C TYR A 73 -0.70 10.30 -6.97
N ARG A 74 -1.20 9.78 -5.85
CA ARG A 74 -2.59 9.33 -5.73
C ARG A 74 -3.11 9.35 -4.31
N VAL A 75 -4.42 9.19 -4.21
CA VAL A 75 -5.16 8.74 -3.03
C VAL A 75 -5.90 7.46 -3.39
N ASP A 76 -6.07 6.54 -2.44
CA ASP A 76 -6.73 5.25 -2.68
C ASP A 76 -8.16 5.21 -2.12
N GLN A 77 -8.71 6.38 -1.83
CA GLN A 77 -10.12 6.59 -1.50
C GLN A 77 -10.77 7.54 -2.52
N ASN A 78 -11.97 7.20 -2.96
CA ASN A 78 -12.72 8.02 -3.91
C ASN A 78 -13.56 9.06 -3.14
N PRO A 79 -13.35 10.38 -3.34
CA PRO A 79 -14.04 11.42 -2.56
C PRO A 79 -15.54 11.55 -2.88
N ILE A 80 -15.99 11.11 -4.07
CA ILE A 80 -17.41 11.11 -4.45
C ILE A 80 -18.15 9.95 -3.78
N LEU A 81 -17.53 8.75 -3.75
CA LEU A 81 -18.17 7.54 -3.24
C LEU A 81 -17.98 7.34 -1.74
N LYS A 82 -16.82 7.77 -1.23
CA LYS A 82 -16.33 7.55 0.13
C LYS A 82 -15.73 8.89 0.64
N PRO A 83 -16.54 9.91 0.94
CA PRO A 83 -16.03 11.23 1.35
C PRO A 83 -15.38 11.21 2.75
N ASN A 84 -15.88 10.35 3.64
CA ASN A 84 -15.42 10.25 5.02
C ASN A 84 -14.32 9.19 5.17
N ARG A 85 -13.50 9.29 6.21
CA ARG A 85 -12.43 8.32 6.51
C ARG A 85 -13.01 6.91 6.67
N CYS A 86 -12.77 6.04 5.69
CA CYS A 86 -13.23 4.64 5.73
C CYS A 86 -12.10 3.63 5.49
N CYS A 87 -10.89 4.10 5.21
CA CYS A 87 -9.74 3.25 4.99
C CYS A 87 -8.47 3.85 5.62
N ILE A 88 -7.80 3.04 6.44
CA ILE A 88 -6.44 3.29 6.92
C ILE A 88 -5.56 2.22 6.30
N GLN A 89 -4.68 2.64 5.40
CA GLN A 89 -3.75 1.75 4.73
C GLN A 89 -2.55 1.49 5.64
N ALA A 90 -1.93 0.32 5.47
CA ALA A 90 -0.65 0.06 6.09
C ALA A 90 0.17 -0.95 5.30
N PHE A 91 1.47 -0.92 5.56
CA PHE A 91 2.34 -2.05 5.28
C PHE A 91 3.20 -2.38 6.49
N ILE A 92 3.51 -3.66 6.65
CA ILE A 92 4.63 -4.11 7.48
C ILE A 92 5.88 -4.13 6.61
N SER A 93 6.97 -3.58 7.13
CA SER A 93 8.24 -3.66 6.45
C SER A 93 9.00 -4.94 6.79
N LEU A 94 9.63 -5.57 5.80
CA LEU A 94 10.47 -6.76 5.98
C LEU A 94 11.94 -6.51 5.63
N THR A 95 12.23 -5.29 5.22
CA THR A 95 13.57 -4.74 4.92
C THR A 95 13.59 -3.30 5.38
N ASP A 96 14.74 -2.68 5.50
CA ASP A 96 14.79 -1.25 5.80
C ASP A 96 14.30 -0.42 4.60
N ASN A 97 13.56 0.66 4.86
CA ASN A 97 13.14 1.64 3.86
C ASN A 97 13.92 2.92 4.10
N ASN A 98 14.76 3.27 3.15
CA ASN A 98 15.60 4.46 3.16
C ASN A 98 15.86 4.90 1.70
N GLU A 99 16.70 5.92 1.54
CA GLU A 99 17.05 6.50 0.25
C GLU A 99 17.74 5.51 -0.70
N ILE A 100 18.36 4.46 -0.15
CA ILE A 100 19.11 3.42 -0.88
C ILE A 100 18.18 2.28 -1.31
N THR A 101 17.17 1.94 -0.51
CA THR A 101 16.24 0.83 -0.79
C THR A 101 14.93 1.29 -1.44
N GLY A 102 14.58 2.56 -1.31
CA GLY A 102 13.29 3.13 -1.67
C GLY A 102 12.23 2.95 -0.57
N GLY A 103 11.06 3.53 -0.78
CA GLY A 103 10.05 3.60 0.28
C GLY A 103 8.73 4.22 -0.14
N LEU A 104 8.07 4.86 0.84
CA LEU A 104 6.83 5.60 0.68
C LEU A 104 7.10 7.09 0.85
N ILE A 105 6.53 7.92 -0.03
CA ILE A 105 6.43 9.36 0.15
C ILE A 105 4.97 9.71 0.41
N VAL A 106 4.73 10.54 1.42
CA VAL A 106 3.41 11.08 1.75
C VAL A 106 3.43 12.60 1.79
N PHE A 107 2.31 13.23 1.46
CA PHE A 107 2.16 14.69 1.50
C PHE A 107 1.24 15.07 2.66
N SER A 108 1.84 15.60 3.72
CA SER A 108 1.16 15.95 4.96
C SER A 108 -0.05 16.86 4.74
N HIS A 109 -1.08 16.71 5.57
CA HIS A 109 -2.31 17.51 5.57
C HIS A 109 -3.18 17.45 4.30
N THR A 110 -2.77 16.77 3.23
CA THR A 110 -3.56 16.68 1.98
C THR A 110 -4.92 15.97 2.19
N HIS A 111 -5.02 15.05 3.14
CA HIS A 111 -6.28 14.41 3.53
C HIS A 111 -7.35 15.38 4.09
N LEU A 112 -6.95 16.56 4.58
CA LEU A 112 -7.87 17.62 5.02
C LEU A 112 -8.49 18.37 3.84
N ARG A 113 -7.83 18.32 2.67
CA ARG A 113 -8.22 18.93 1.40
C ARG A 113 -8.75 17.90 0.40
N PHE A 114 -9.14 16.72 0.89
CA PHE A 114 -9.50 15.56 0.08
C PHE A 114 -10.67 15.81 -0.88
N ASN A 115 -11.61 16.68 -0.49
CA ASN A 115 -12.75 17.09 -1.32
C ASN A 115 -12.35 17.88 -2.57
N GLU A 116 -11.17 18.52 -2.62
CA GLU A 116 -10.66 19.18 -3.83
C GLU A 116 -10.47 18.20 -5.00
N LEU A 117 -10.36 16.90 -4.70
CA LEU A 117 -10.15 15.85 -5.69
C LEU A 117 -11.45 15.38 -6.38
N ASN A 118 -12.61 15.92 -6.02
CA ASN A 118 -13.91 15.54 -6.59
C ASN A 118 -13.91 15.59 -8.13
N ASN A 119 -13.29 16.61 -8.72
CA ASN A 119 -13.26 16.79 -10.17
C ASN A 119 -12.34 15.79 -10.90
N LEU A 120 -11.42 15.14 -10.19
CA LEU A 120 -10.53 14.11 -10.73
C LEU A 120 -11.10 12.69 -10.53
N ALA A 121 -12.05 12.53 -9.63
CA ALA A 121 -12.58 11.24 -9.24
C ALA A 121 -13.53 10.66 -10.29
N ARG A 122 -13.44 9.35 -10.51
CA ARG A 122 -14.36 8.59 -11.38
C ARG A 122 -15.14 7.60 -10.55
N ARG A 123 -16.46 7.55 -10.68
CA ARG A 123 -17.34 6.63 -9.93
C ARG A 123 -17.04 5.14 -10.17
N SER A 124 -16.25 4.80 -11.19
CA SER A 124 -15.82 3.43 -11.50
C SER A 124 -14.48 3.02 -10.86
N LYS A 125 -13.84 3.90 -10.07
CA LYS A 125 -12.53 3.63 -9.46
C LYS A 125 -12.50 3.99 -7.98
N ASP A 126 -11.80 3.22 -7.19
CA ASP A 126 -11.57 3.53 -5.76
C ASP A 126 -10.44 4.55 -5.54
N PHE A 127 -9.47 4.62 -6.45
CA PHE A 127 -8.34 5.55 -6.36
C PHE A 127 -8.49 6.76 -7.30
N VAL A 128 -7.79 7.85 -6.96
CA VAL A 128 -7.70 9.05 -7.78
C VAL A 128 -6.23 9.35 -8.07
N ALA A 129 -5.86 9.37 -9.36
CA ALA A 129 -4.55 9.82 -9.80
C ALA A 129 -4.49 11.35 -9.78
N ILE A 130 -3.38 11.90 -9.30
CA ILE A 130 -3.22 13.33 -9.04
C ILE A 130 -2.06 13.86 -9.88
N PRO A 131 -2.31 14.83 -10.79
CA PRO A 131 -1.24 15.50 -11.52
C PRO A 131 -0.28 16.21 -10.56
N SER A 132 1.02 16.21 -10.88
CA SER A 132 2.04 16.91 -10.08
C SER A 132 1.76 18.40 -9.88
N MET A 133 1.13 19.04 -10.88
CA MET A 133 0.78 20.47 -10.86
C MET A 133 -0.58 20.77 -10.21
N HIS A 134 -1.25 19.78 -9.62
CA HIS A 134 -2.52 19.99 -8.95
C HIS A 134 -2.36 20.91 -7.72
N SER A 135 -3.38 21.72 -7.41
CA SER A 135 -3.37 22.67 -6.27
C SER A 135 -3.13 22.00 -4.92
N ILE A 136 -3.53 20.73 -4.77
CA ILE A 136 -3.31 19.95 -3.55
C ILE A 136 -1.83 19.67 -3.27
N LEU A 137 -0.99 19.71 -4.32
CA LEU A 137 0.47 19.56 -4.28
C LEU A 137 1.18 20.91 -4.45
N ASP A 138 0.48 22.02 -4.15
CA ASP A 138 1.00 23.38 -4.27
C ASP A 138 1.65 23.65 -5.65
N ARG A 139 0.98 23.18 -6.72
CA ARG A 139 1.46 23.30 -8.10
C ARG A 139 2.90 22.80 -8.30
N GLY A 140 3.27 21.74 -7.59
CA GLY A 140 4.59 21.11 -7.66
C GLY A 140 5.57 21.55 -6.57
N ASN A 141 5.22 22.53 -5.73
CA ASN A 141 6.08 23.02 -4.66
C ASN A 141 5.93 22.25 -3.34
N ALA A 142 4.91 21.39 -3.21
CA ALA A 142 4.73 20.62 -1.99
C ALA A 142 5.90 19.64 -1.78
N ILE A 143 6.47 19.66 -0.57
CA ILE A 143 7.56 18.75 -0.19
C ILE A 143 6.96 17.47 0.40
N GLY A 144 7.16 16.36 -0.30
CA GLY A 144 6.77 15.04 0.19
C GLY A 144 7.69 14.58 1.33
N LYS A 145 7.10 13.98 2.37
CA LYS A 145 7.83 13.35 3.46
C LYS A 145 8.15 11.90 3.08
N PHE A 146 9.44 11.58 2.95
CA PHE A 146 9.88 10.19 2.86
C PHE A 146 9.71 9.51 4.23
N ILE A 147 9.19 8.29 4.23
CA ILE A 147 8.97 7.51 5.46
C ILE A 147 10.09 6.49 5.63
N HIS A 148 11.08 6.84 6.46
CA HIS A 148 12.08 5.91 6.95
C HIS A 148 11.45 4.93 7.93
N CYS A 149 11.77 3.65 7.77
CA CYS A 149 11.37 2.61 8.71
C CYS A 149 12.28 1.39 8.60
N GLN A 150 12.42 0.66 9.69
CA GLN A 150 13.24 -0.55 9.79
C GLN A 150 12.42 -1.80 9.47
N SER A 151 13.11 -2.90 9.19
CA SER A 151 12.45 -4.21 9.15
C SER A 151 11.69 -4.49 10.46
N GLY A 152 10.43 -4.87 10.34
CA GLY A 152 9.50 -5.09 11.47
C GLY A 152 8.57 -3.91 11.79
N ASP A 153 8.82 -2.72 11.23
CA ASP A 153 7.96 -1.56 11.47
C ASP A 153 6.64 -1.65 10.69
N LEU A 154 5.54 -1.28 11.36
CA LEU A 154 4.22 -1.10 10.74
C LEU A 154 4.02 0.39 10.44
N VAL A 155 3.93 0.73 9.15
CA VAL A 155 3.63 2.10 8.69
C VAL A 155 2.16 2.18 8.34
N VAL A 156 1.42 3.09 9.01
CA VAL A 156 -0.01 3.34 8.81
C VAL A 156 -0.26 4.75 8.26
N TRP A 157 -1.23 4.93 7.37
CA TRP A 157 -1.66 6.24 6.91
C TRP A 157 -3.13 6.27 6.49
N ASP A 158 -3.74 7.46 6.50
CA ASP A 158 -5.08 7.69 6.00
C ASP A 158 -5.12 7.58 4.46
N SER A 159 -6.01 6.76 3.90
CA SER A 159 -6.08 6.51 2.45
C SER A 159 -6.36 7.77 1.61
N ARG A 160 -6.86 8.84 2.26
CA ARG A 160 -7.09 10.17 1.67
C ARG A 160 -5.82 11.01 1.57
N LEU A 161 -4.71 10.58 2.16
CA LEU A 161 -3.43 11.27 2.10
C LEU A 161 -2.79 11.01 0.73
N VAL A 162 -2.38 12.09 0.05
CA VAL A 162 -1.66 11.95 -1.22
C VAL A 162 -0.32 11.27 -0.96
N HIS A 163 -0.05 10.22 -1.73
CA HIS A 163 1.15 9.41 -1.56
C HIS A 163 1.61 8.80 -2.88
N CYS A 164 2.86 8.34 -2.90
CA CYS A 164 3.42 7.52 -3.97
C CYS A 164 4.61 6.69 -3.45
N ASN A 165 5.00 5.65 -4.19
CA ASN A 165 6.30 5.03 -3.93
C ASN A 165 7.43 5.98 -4.32
N SER A 166 8.54 5.82 -3.61
CA SER A 166 9.85 6.30 -4.01
C SER A 166 10.75 5.12 -4.35
N CYS A 167 11.43 5.18 -5.50
CA CYS A 167 12.53 4.26 -5.78
C CYS A 167 13.78 4.69 -5.01
N ALA A 168 14.83 3.87 -5.03
CA ALA A 168 16.13 4.29 -4.52
C ALA A 168 16.64 5.53 -5.27
N PHE A 169 16.98 6.58 -4.53
CA PHE A 169 17.52 7.84 -5.07
C PHE A 169 18.90 8.20 -4.53
N ILE A 170 19.43 7.43 -3.59
CA ILE A 170 20.86 7.38 -3.25
C ILE A 170 21.41 6.04 -3.72
N SER A 171 22.58 6.07 -4.36
CA SER A 171 23.30 4.85 -4.74
C SER A 171 24.27 4.43 -3.64
N ASP A 172 24.34 3.13 -3.37
CA ASP A 172 25.35 2.51 -2.52
C ASP A 172 26.09 1.46 -3.33
N GLU A 173 27.34 1.77 -3.66
CA GLU A 173 28.23 0.91 -4.46
C GLU A 173 28.49 -0.44 -3.78
N SER A 174 28.40 -0.52 -2.45
CA SER A 174 28.58 -1.79 -1.73
C SER A 174 27.52 -2.82 -2.08
N LEU A 175 26.30 -2.39 -2.44
CA LEU A 175 25.20 -3.27 -2.83
C LEU A 175 25.38 -3.92 -4.20
N LYS A 176 26.30 -3.43 -5.03
CA LYS A 176 26.64 -4.08 -6.31
C LYS A 176 27.33 -5.43 -6.10
N ASN A 177 28.08 -5.56 -5.01
CA ASN A 177 28.91 -6.72 -4.71
C ASN A 177 28.24 -7.69 -3.72
N GLN A 178 27.11 -7.31 -3.12
CA GLN A 178 26.35 -8.17 -2.22
C GLN A 178 25.38 -9.05 -3.01
N SER A 179 25.09 -10.25 -2.51
CA SER A 179 24.08 -11.16 -3.06
C SER A 179 22.70 -10.85 -2.47
N ILE A 180 22.12 -9.71 -2.85
CA ILE A 180 20.79 -9.28 -2.41
C ILE A 180 19.86 -9.23 -3.62
N ASP A 181 18.82 -10.07 -3.63
CA ASP A 181 17.84 -10.11 -4.73
C ASP A 181 16.85 -8.94 -4.70
N PHE A 182 16.48 -8.48 -3.51
CA PHE A 182 15.45 -7.46 -3.30
C PHE A 182 15.95 -6.36 -2.36
N LEU A 183 15.86 -5.12 -2.80
CA LEU A 183 16.19 -3.94 -1.98
C LEU A 183 15.08 -3.64 -0.98
N ARG A 184 13.82 -3.95 -1.34
CA ARG A 184 12.66 -3.65 -0.52
C ARG A 184 11.66 -4.79 -0.57
N ILE A 185 11.12 -5.16 0.59
CA ILE A 185 9.98 -6.07 0.72
C ILE A 185 9.01 -5.51 1.75
N VAL A 186 7.75 -5.33 1.36
CA VAL A 186 6.66 -4.92 2.26
C VAL A 186 5.41 -5.73 2.01
N ALA A 187 4.65 -6.04 3.06
CA ALA A 187 3.35 -6.70 2.95
C ALA A 187 2.23 -5.75 3.37
N TYR A 188 1.21 -5.60 2.52
CA TYR A 188 0.09 -4.73 2.80
C TYR A 188 -0.92 -5.41 3.71
N VAL A 189 -1.38 -4.67 4.70
CA VAL A 189 -2.41 -5.12 5.62
C VAL A 189 -3.23 -3.92 6.02
N SER A 190 -4.54 -4.01 5.82
CA SER A 190 -5.48 -3.02 6.33
C SER A 190 -6.56 -3.73 7.13
N MET A 191 -7.04 -3.06 8.17
CA MET A 191 -8.23 -3.51 8.89
C MET A 191 -9.23 -2.38 9.05
N SER A 192 -10.51 -2.74 8.99
CA SER A 192 -11.63 -1.82 9.15
C SER A 192 -12.66 -2.40 10.12
N PRO A 193 -13.47 -1.56 10.80
CA PRO A 193 -14.53 -2.03 11.68
C PRO A 193 -15.51 -2.96 10.96
N ALA A 194 -16.00 -3.98 11.68
CA ALA A 194 -17.08 -4.83 11.19
C ALA A 194 -18.37 -4.02 10.88
N THR A 195 -18.56 -2.89 11.56
CA THR A 195 -19.69 -1.97 11.34
C THR A 195 -19.68 -1.30 9.97
N PHE A 196 -18.57 -1.37 9.21
CA PHE A 196 -18.51 -0.86 7.84
C PHE A 196 -19.17 -1.82 6.83
N VAL A 197 -19.54 -3.04 7.24
CA VAL A 197 -20.34 -3.94 6.40
C VAL A 197 -21.75 -3.38 6.32
N CYS A 198 -22.05 -2.76 5.19
CA CYS A 198 -23.39 -2.28 4.84
C CYS A 198 -24.01 -3.16 3.75
N ASN A 199 -25.34 -3.12 3.63
CA ASN A 199 -26.13 -3.78 2.59
C ASN A 199 -26.07 -5.33 2.57
N GLN A 200 -25.53 -5.94 3.62
CA GLN A 200 -25.54 -7.40 3.84
C GLN A 200 -25.30 -7.70 5.32
N THR A 201 -25.64 -8.91 5.75
CA THR A 201 -25.29 -9.42 7.08
C THR A 201 -23.80 -9.78 7.15
N LEU A 202 -23.27 -9.81 8.38
CA LEU A 202 -21.88 -10.22 8.61
C LEU A 202 -21.61 -11.66 8.16
N ASP A 203 -22.61 -12.54 8.23
CA ASP A 203 -22.49 -13.93 7.78
C ASP A 203 -22.47 -14.06 6.26
N GLN A 204 -23.27 -13.27 5.54
CA GLN A 204 -23.18 -13.17 4.08
C GLN A 204 -21.79 -12.66 3.65
N PHE A 205 -21.29 -11.61 4.34
CA PHE A 205 -19.94 -11.10 4.12
C PHE A 205 -18.88 -12.20 4.34
N ARG A 206 -18.94 -12.92 5.47
CA ARG A 206 -18.00 -14.02 5.79
C ARG A 206 -18.05 -15.15 4.75
N LYS A 207 -19.25 -15.56 4.31
CA LYS A 207 -19.41 -16.58 3.26
C LYS A 207 -18.74 -16.15 1.95
N LYS A 208 -18.95 -14.90 1.53
CA LYS A 208 -18.29 -14.33 0.34
C LYS A 208 -16.77 -14.31 0.50
N ARG A 209 -16.27 -13.89 1.65
CA ARG A 209 -14.82 -13.83 1.95
C ARG A 209 -14.19 -15.22 1.96
N LYS A 210 -14.87 -16.22 2.51
CA LYS A 210 -14.43 -17.63 2.47
C LYS A 210 -14.27 -18.11 1.03
N LEU A 211 -15.25 -17.83 0.17
CA LEU A 211 -15.17 -18.19 -1.25
C LEU A 211 -14.01 -17.49 -1.96
N LEU A 212 -13.77 -16.21 -1.69
CA LEU A 212 -12.63 -15.47 -2.25
C LEU A 212 -11.29 -16.06 -1.81
N ALA A 213 -11.17 -16.46 -0.53
CA ALA A 213 -9.97 -17.12 -0.03
C ALA A 213 -9.75 -18.49 -0.70
N GLN A 214 -10.80 -19.30 -0.81
CA GLN A 214 -10.75 -20.62 -1.47
C GLN A 214 -10.38 -20.53 -2.96
N ASN A 215 -10.73 -19.42 -3.61
CA ASN A 215 -10.39 -19.16 -5.01
C ASN A 215 -9.11 -18.33 -5.18
N ASN A 216 -8.25 -18.24 -4.15
CA ASN A 216 -6.97 -17.52 -4.21
C ASN A 216 -7.09 -16.06 -4.69
N CYS A 217 -8.20 -15.40 -4.36
CA CYS A 217 -8.44 -14.02 -4.77
C CYS A 217 -7.65 -13.05 -3.88
N THR A 218 -6.78 -12.25 -4.48
CA THR A 218 -6.22 -11.06 -3.86
C THR A 218 -7.19 -9.90 -4.08
N LEU A 219 -7.49 -9.15 -3.02
CA LEU A 219 -8.33 -7.96 -3.10
C LEU A 219 -7.48 -6.76 -2.69
N THR A 220 -7.53 -5.70 -3.49
CA THR A 220 -7.15 -4.38 -3.02
C THR A 220 -8.28 -3.81 -2.15
N HIS A 221 -7.96 -2.88 -1.25
CA HIS A 221 -8.84 -2.28 -0.24
C HIS A 221 -10.32 -2.09 -0.65
#